data_AF-A0A6B3G695-F1
#
_entry.id   AF-A0A6B3G695-F1
#
_cell.length_a   1.000
_cell.length_b   1.000
_cell.length_c   1.000
_cell.angle_alpha   90.00
_cell.angle_beta   90.00
_cell.angle_gamma   90.00
#
_symmetry.space_group_name_H-M   'P 1'
#
loop_
_entity.id
_entity.type
_entity.pdbx_description
1 polymer ?
#
loop_
_entity_poly.entity_id
_entity_poly.type
_entity_poly.pdbx_seq_one_letter_code
_entity_poly.pdbx_strand_id
1 'polypeptide(L)'
;MTTTEATPLPPAGRGAPSAAVREAEIAAGIRAGDARCLALAYQRWGGLVQGLATRGLGDPLEAEDVTQQVFLAAWRGGAHYRP
;
A
#
# COMPACT_ATOMS: atom_id res chain seq x y z
N MET A 1 -36.57 -21.81 -23.40
CA MET A 1 -35.97 -22.53 -22.25
C MET A 1 -34.54 -22.06 -22.12
N THR A 2 -34.27 -21.21 -21.14
CA THR A 2 -32.98 -20.58 -20.84
C THR A 2 -32.13 -21.54 -20.02
N THR A 3 -30.99 -22.00 -20.56
CA THR A 3 -29.94 -22.64 -19.76
C THR A 3 -28.86 -21.59 -19.49
N THR A 4 -28.77 -21.20 -18.22
CA THR A 4 -27.62 -20.52 -17.61
C THR A 4 -26.48 -21.52 -17.52
N GLU A 5 -25.30 -21.19 -18.05
CA GLU A 5 -24.05 -21.79 -17.57
C GLU A 5 -23.09 -20.68 -17.16
N ALA A 6 -22.49 -20.93 -16.00
CA ALA A 6 -21.77 -20.00 -15.15
C ALA A 6 -20.59 -19.31 -15.85
N THR A 7 -20.51 -17.99 -15.70
CA THR A 7 -19.25 -17.26 -15.81
C THR A 7 -18.25 -17.86 -14.81
N PRO A 8 -17.06 -18.33 -15.24
CA PRO A 8 -16.05 -18.71 -14.28
C PRO A 8 -15.65 -17.46 -13.50
N LEU A 9 -15.81 -17.53 -12.18
CA LEU A 9 -15.30 -16.54 -11.26
C LEU A 9 -13.80 -16.34 -11.55
N PRO A 10 -13.32 -15.10 -11.76
CA PRO A 10 -11.88 -14.85 -11.75
C PRO A 10 -11.33 -15.33 -10.39
N PRO A 11 -10.11 -15.91 -10.32
CA PRO A 11 -9.53 -16.28 -9.04
C PRO A 11 -9.34 -14.99 -8.22
N ALA A 12 -10.29 -14.69 -7.35
CA ALA A 12 -10.16 -13.63 -6.37
C ALA A 12 -9.04 -14.03 -5.40
N GLY A 13 -7.90 -13.36 -5.55
CA GLY A 13 -7.22 -12.75 -4.41
C GLY A 13 -6.75 -13.68 -3.30
N ARG A 14 -5.82 -14.58 -3.61
CA ARG A 14 -4.73 -14.84 -2.65
C ARG A 14 -3.56 -13.99 -3.13
N GLY A 15 -3.37 -12.82 -2.55
CA GLY A 15 -2.05 -12.19 -2.60
C GLY A 15 -1.05 -13.28 -2.19
N ALA A 16 -0.24 -13.74 -3.15
CA ALA A 16 0.55 -14.95 -2.97
C ALA A 16 1.42 -14.80 -1.70
N PRO A 17 1.76 -15.89 -1.00
CA PRO A 17 2.64 -15.84 0.17
C PRO A 17 3.92 -15.02 -0.09
N SER A 18 4.41 -14.96 -1.33
CA SER A 18 5.52 -14.08 -1.76
C SER A 18 5.22 -12.57 -1.60
N ALA A 19 4.00 -12.10 -1.90
CA ALA A 19 3.63 -10.71 -1.69
C ALA A 19 3.57 -10.37 -0.19
N ALA A 20 2.93 -11.23 0.62
CA ALA A 20 2.88 -11.03 2.07
C ALA A 20 4.28 -11.08 2.71
N VAL A 21 5.15 -11.99 2.27
CA VAL A 21 6.56 -12.03 2.68
C VAL A 21 7.27 -10.73 2.31
N ARG A 22 7.09 -10.22 1.09
CA ARG A 22 7.70 -8.95 0.66
C ARG A 22 7.19 -7.75 1.46
N GLU A 23 5.92 -7.75 1.85
CA GLU A 23 5.34 -6.70 2.68
C GLU A 23 5.89 -6.75 4.10
N ALA A 24 6.07 -7.94 4.66
CA ALA A 24 6.72 -8.15 5.94
C ALA A 24 8.20 -7.72 5.93
N GLU A 25 8.94 -7.99 4.84
CA GLU A 25 10.32 -7.53 4.64
C GLU A 25 10.40 -5.99 4.58
N ILE A 26 9.50 -5.36 3.82
CA ILE A 26 9.43 -3.89 3.76
C ILE A 26 9.13 -3.31 5.14
N ALA A 27 8.15 -3.86 5.87
CA ALA A 27 7.80 -3.42 7.21
C ALA A 27 8.99 -3.58 8.17
N ALA A 28 9.65 -4.74 8.18
CA ALA A 28 10.81 -4.99 9.02
C ALA A 28 11.96 -4.01 8.74
N GLY A 29 12.25 -3.73 7.46
CA GLY A 29 13.26 -2.76 7.07
C GLY A 29 12.94 -1.33 7.50
N ILE A 30 11.67 -0.92 7.41
CA ILE A 30 11.24 0.40 7.93
C ILE A 30 11.49 0.49 9.45
N ARG A 31 11.20 -0.56 10.22
CA ARG A 31 11.50 -0.56 11.67
C ARG A 31 12.98 -0.50 11.98
N ALA A 32 13.79 -1.12 11.12
CA ALA A 32 15.24 -1.11 11.24
C ALA A 32 15.89 0.21 10.76
N GLY A 33 15.10 1.14 10.22
CA GLY A 33 15.63 2.39 9.65
C GLY A 33 16.33 2.19 8.31
N ASP A 34 15.93 1.20 7.50
CA ASP A 34 16.39 1.06 6.11
C ASP A 34 15.56 1.94 5.17
N ALA A 35 16.17 3.04 4.72
CA ALA A 35 15.53 4.01 3.84
C ALA A 35 15.11 3.40 2.48
N ARG A 36 15.76 2.31 2.04
CA ARG A 36 15.39 1.61 0.80
C ARG A 36 14.03 0.93 0.92
N CYS A 37 13.69 0.43 2.11
CA CYS A 37 12.38 -0.16 2.38
C CYS A 37 11.28 0.91 2.39
N LEU A 38 11.58 2.12 2.85
CA LEU A 38 10.63 3.25 2.73
C LEU A 38 10.38 3.60 1.26
N ALA A 39 11.43 3.64 0.43
CA ALA A 39 11.29 3.87 -1.01
C ALA A 39 10.46 2.76 -1.69
N LEU A 40 10.69 1.48 -1.34
CA LEU A 40 9.88 0.36 -1.84
C LEU A 40 8.41 0.46 -1.40
N ALA A 41 8.17 0.90 -0.17
CA ALA A 41 6.81 1.15 0.31
C ALA A 41 6.12 2.25 -0.51
N TYR A 42 6.81 3.36 -0.77
CA TYR A 42 6.29 4.43 -1.61
C TYR A 42 5.98 3.96 -3.04
N GLN A 43 6.89 3.20 -3.65
CA GLN A 43 6.66 2.65 -5.01
C GLN A 43 5.44 1.72 -5.07
N ARG A 44 5.18 0.95 -4.00
CA ARG A 44 4.09 -0.03 -3.95
C ARG A 44 2.74 0.61 -3.59
N TRP A 45 2.72 1.55 -2.64
CA TRP A 45 1.48 2.09 -2.05
C TRP A 45 1.28 3.59 -2.29
N GLY A 46 2.26 4.31 -2.81
CA GLY A 46 2.20 5.76 -3.03
C GLY A 46 1.00 6.16 -3.89
N GLY A 47 0.80 5.48 -5.03
CA GLY A 47 -0.37 5.74 -5.89
C GLY A 47 -1.72 5.45 -5.23
N LEU A 48 -1.79 4.46 -4.33
CA LEU A 48 -3.01 4.15 -3.58
C LEU A 48 -3.30 5.24 -2.55
N VAL A 49 -2.30 5.65 -1.78
CA VAL A 49 -2.42 6.71 -0.76
C VAL A 49 -2.78 8.03 -1.44
N GLN A 50 -2.10 8.40 -2.52
CA GLN A 50 -2.39 9.60 -3.28
C GLN A 50 -3.80 9.57 -3.87
N GLY A 51 -4.23 8.44 -4.45
CA GLY A 51 -5.59 8.30 -4.96
C GLY A 51 -6.67 8.44 -3.89
N LEU A 52 -6.42 7.97 -2.67
CA LEU A 52 -7.32 8.18 -1.52
C LEU A 52 -7.33 9.64 -1.07
N ALA A 53 -6.15 10.27 -0.97
CA ALA A 53 -6.02 11.67 -0.58
C ALA A 53 -6.72 12.61 -1.59
N THR A 54 -6.51 12.39 -2.89
CA THR A 54 -7.16 13.16 -3.97
C THR A 54 -8.69 13.04 -3.90
N ARG A 55 -9.24 11.86 -3.58
CA ARG A 55 -10.69 11.69 -3.41
C ARG A 55 -11.25 12.43 -2.19
N GLY A 56 -10.45 12.62 -1.15
CA GLY A 56 -10.85 13.31 0.07
C GLY A 56 -10.70 14.84 -0.01
N LEU A 57 -9.64 15.32 -0.64
CA LEU A 57 -9.25 16.74 -0.64
C LEU A 57 -9.70 17.49 -1.90
N GLY A 58 -9.80 16.81 -3.03
CA GLY A 58 -10.14 17.45 -4.31
C GLY A 58 -9.01 18.30 -4.92
N ASP A 59 -7.88 18.46 -4.22
CA ASP A 59 -6.67 19.16 -4.69
C ASP A 59 -5.50 18.16 -4.86
N PRO A 60 -4.93 18.04 -6.07
CA PRO A 60 -3.76 17.21 -6.33
C PRO A 60 -2.51 17.57 -5.53
N LEU A 61 -2.28 18.86 -5.25
CA LEU A 61 -1.11 19.35 -4.52
C LEU A 61 -1.23 19.02 -3.03
N GLU A 62 -2.40 19.25 -2.42
CA GLU A 62 -2.63 18.84 -1.03
C GLU A 62 -2.58 17.31 -0.89
N ALA A 63 -3.08 16.57 -1.89
CA ALA A 63 -2.99 15.12 -1.90
C ALA A 63 -1.54 14.61 -1.97
N GLU A 64 -0.68 15.29 -2.71
CA GLU A 64 0.75 14.97 -2.75
C GLU A 64 1.41 15.23 -1.38
N ASP A 65 1.16 16.37 -0.76
CA ASP A 65 1.71 16.67 0.57
C ASP A 65 1.24 15.65 1.62
N VAL A 66 -0.06 15.35 1.68
CA VAL A 66 -0.60 14.33 2.59
C VAL A 66 0.03 12.97 2.33
N THR A 67 0.24 12.60 1.06
CA THR A 67 0.93 11.35 0.72
C THR A 67 2.34 11.35 1.30
N GLN A 68 3.11 12.42 1.11
CA GLN A 68 4.45 12.54 1.69
C GLN A 68 4.40 12.46 3.22
N GLN A 69 3.45 13.16 3.87
CA GLN A 69 3.29 13.14 5.33
C GLN A 69 2.98 11.73 5.86
N VAL A 70 2.16 10.94 5.15
CA VAL A 70 1.86 9.55 5.54
C VAL A 70 3.12 8.70 5.57
N PHE A 71 3.97 8.76 4.54
CA PHE A 71 5.21 8.00 4.51
C PHE A 71 6.24 8.52 5.51
N LEU A 72 6.31 9.83 5.74
CA LEU A 72 7.15 10.41 6.81
C LEU A 72 6.68 9.97 8.21
N ALA A 73 5.37 9.93 8.44
CA ALA A 73 4.80 9.43 9.68
C ALA A 73 5.09 7.92 9.86
N ALA A 74 4.95 7.12 8.80
CA ALA A 74 5.29 5.70 8.82
C ALA A 74 6.77 5.46 9.12
N TRP A 75 7.67 6.29 8.56
CA TRP A 75 9.10 6.23 8.85
C TRP A 75 9.41 6.57 10.32
N ARG A 76 8.88 7.68 10.82
CA ARG A 76 9.09 8.11 12.22
C ARG A 76 8.46 7.15 13.23
N GLY A 77 7.29 6.61 12.90
CA GLY A 77 6.55 5.66 13.73
C GLY A 77 7.03 4.21 13.57
N GLY A 78 7.88 3.91 12.59
CA GLY A 78 8.31 2.56 12.23
C GLY A 78 8.86 1.78 13.41
N ALA A 79 9.68 2.40 14.26
CA ALA A 79 10.21 1.77 15.48
C ALA A 79 9.12 1.24 16.44
N HIS A 80 7.92 1.81 16.39
CA HIS A 80 6.78 1.44 17.23
C HIS A 80 5.68 0.66 16.48
N TYR A 81 5.81 0.49 15.17
CA TYR A 81 4.83 -0.21 14.35
C TYR A 81 4.86 -1.72 14.64
N ARG A 82 3.73 -2.27 15.13
CA ARG A 82 3.50 -3.71 15.27
C ARG A 82 2.43 -4.12 14.24
N PRO A 83 2.82 -4.82 13.16
CA PRO A 83 1.89 -5.35 12.17
C PRO A 83 1.01 -6.47 12.74
#